data_AF-X6IZT1-F1
#
_entry.id   AF-X6IZT1-F1
#
_cell.length_a   1.000
_cell.length_b   1.000
_cell.length_c   1.000
_cell.angle_alpha   90.00
_cell.angle_beta   90.00
_cell.angle_gamma   90.00
#
_symmetry.space_group_name_H-M   'P 1'
#
loop_
_entity.id
_entity.type
_entity.pdbx_description
1 polymer ?
#
loop_
_entity_poly.entity_id
_entity_poly.type
_entity_poly.pdbx_seq_one_letter_code
_entity_poly.pdbx_strand_id
1 'polypeptide(L)'
;MDDKAGEADEALDLDTADPAEIEAIADQAITTFNETVDRDTAELIVAKFTLDGTLDANVVGVDQQTLDATVKAFENRMTSECLAPVGLTLSDYLDCCDEADLPAIRSLVVRGDWKAIAEHAQRIRTALNNQGDE
;
A
#
# COMPACT_ATOMS: atom_id res chain seq x y z
N MET A 1 24.13 -38.17 -14.13
CA MET A 1 22.76 -37.63 -14.26
C MET A 1 22.50 -37.00 -12.90
N ASP A 2 22.94 -35.76 -12.76
CA ASP A 2 22.80 -35.01 -11.52
C ASP A 2 21.47 -34.29 -11.59
N ASP A 3 20.56 -34.82 -10.78
CA ASP A 3 19.19 -34.37 -10.58
C ASP A 3 19.22 -32.94 -10.03
N LYS A 4 19.09 -31.94 -10.91
CA LYS A 4 18.79 -30.56 -10.52
C LYS A 4 17.31 -30.52 -10.14
N ALA A 5 17.02 -30.99 -8.93
CA ALA A 5 15.76 -30.72 -8.26
C ALA A 5 15.57 -29.20 -8.22
N GLY A 6 14.48 -28.73 -8.84
CA GLY A 6 14.16 -27.32 -8.93
C GLY A 6 14.08 -26.69 -7.55
N GLU A 7 14.79 -25.58 -7.38
CA GLU A 7 14.43 -24.57 -6.39
C GLU A 7 12.97 -24.20 -6.71
N ALA A 8 12.04 -24.71 -5.90
CA ALA A 8 10.73 -24.11 -5.82
C ALA A 8 11.01 -22.66 -5.39
N ASP A 9 10.62 -21.72 -6.25
CA ASP A 9 10.59 -20.30 -5.95
C ASP A 9 9.78 -20.14 -4.66
N GLU A 10 10.46 -20.06 -3.52
CA GLU A 10 9.81 -19.99 -2.21
C GLU A 10 9.20 -18.60 -2.11
N ALA A 11 7.87 -18.55 -2.02
CA ALA A 11 7.17 -17.28 -1.93
C ALA A 11 7.68 -16.51 -0.71
N LEU A 12 8.23 -15.31 -0.95
CA LEU A 12 8.61 -14.33 0.05
C LEU A 12 7.48 -14.13 1.07
N ASP A 13 7.78 -14.45 2.33
CA ASP A 13 6.90 -14.18 3.45
C ASP A 13 6.96 -12.68 3.80
N LEU A 14 5.98 -11.93 3.31
CA LEU A 14 5.91 -10.47 3.44
C LEU A 14 5.75 -9.98 4.89
N ASP A 15 5.38 -10.86 5.82
CA ASP A 15 5.25 -10.52 7.24
C ASP A 15 6.58 -10.62 7.99
N THR A 16 7.55 -11.38 7.46
CA THR A 16 8.87 -11.57 8.08
C THR A 16 10.04 -11.04 7.25
N ALA A 17 9.79 -10.67 5.99
CA ALA A 17 10.77 -10.07 5.10
C ALA A 17 11.29 -8.72 5.60
N ASP A 18 12.52 -8.37 5.18
CA ASP A 18 13.11 -7.06 5.49
C ASP A 18 12.31 -5.96 4.78
N PRO A 19 11.88 -4.89 5.48
CA PRO A 19 11.15 -3.79 4.86
C PRO A 19 11.87 -3.18 3.65
N ALA A 20 13.20 -3.14 3.64
CA ALA A 20 13.98 -2.63 2.52
C ALA A 20 13.90 -3.55 1.29
N GLU A 21 13.75 -4.86 1.48
CA GLU A 21 13.53 -5.82 0.39
C GLU A 21 12.14 -5.64 -0.22
N ILE A 22 11.11 -5.47 0.62
CA ILE A 22 9.74 -5.18 0.20
C ILE A 22 9.67 -3.85 -0.57
N GLU A 23 10.35 -2.81 -0.08
CA GLU A 23 10.45 -1.50 -0.76
C GLU A 23 11.15 -1.62 -2.12
N ALA A 24 12.22 -2.42 -2.23
CA ALA A 24 12.92 -2.63 -3.49
C ALA A 24 12.04 -3.33 -4.54
N ILE A 25 11.22 -4.31 -4.13
CA ILE A 25 10.24 -4.97 -5.00
C ILE A 25 9.19 -3.96 -5.47
N ALA A 26 8.66 -3.15 -4.56
CA ALA A 26 7.67 -2.12 -4.88
C ALA A 26 8.22 -1.08 -5.88
N ASP A 27 9.44 -0.60 -5.67
CA ASP A 27 10.11 0.33 -6.58
C ASP A 27 10.26 -0.27 -7.98
N GLN A 28 10.68 -1.53 -8.07
CA GLN A 28 10.80 -2.24 -9.34
C GLN A 28 9.45 -2.45 -10.03
N ALA A 29 8.40 -2.74 -9.26
CA ALA A 29 7.04 -2.87 -9.76
C ALA A 29 6.53 -1.54 -10.34
N ILE A 30 6.77 -0.43 -9.64
CA ILE A 30 6.40 0.92 -10.11
C ILE A 30 7.18 1.29 -11.38
N THR A 31 8.47 0.99 -11.46
CA THR A 31 9.25 1.17 -12.68
C THR A 31 8.66 0.37 -13.84
N THR A 32 8.38 -0.92 -13.61
CA THR A 32 7.82 -1.81 -14.64
C THR A 32 6.45 -1.32 -15.11
N PHE A 33 5.58 -0.91 -14.19
CA PHE A 33 4.27 -0.35 -14.52
C PHE A 33 4.39 0.89 -15.41
N ASN A 34 5.27 1.82 -15.07
CA ASN A 34 5.49 3.05 -15.85
C ASN A 34 6.12 2.80 -17.23
N GLU A 35 6.88 1.71 -17.40
CA GLU A 35 7.51 1.35 -18.68
C GLU A 35 6.59 0.54 -19.60
N THR A 36 5.69 -0.26 -19.03
CA THR A 36 4.88 -1.25 -19.77
C THR A 36 3.44 -0.82 -20.01
N VAL A 37 2.88 -0.01 -19.12
CA VAL A 37 1.48 0.44 -19.18
C VAL A 37 1.45 1.84 -19.77
N ASP A 38 0.66 2.03 -20.83
CA ASP A 38 0.46 3.37 -21.40
C ASP A 38 -0.31 4.27 -20.43
N ARG A 39 -0.16 5.58 -20.59
CA ARG A 39 -0.72 6.56 -19.66
C ARG A 39 -2.23 6.48 -19.51
N ASP A 40 -2.98 6.29 -20.59
CA ASP A 40 -4.45 6.27 -20.52
C ASP A 40 -4.93 5.04 -19.76
N THR A 41 -4.28 3.88 -20.00
CA THR A 41 -4.52 2.65 -19.24
C THR A 41 -4.13 2.81 -17.78
N ALA A 42 -2.99 3.43 -17.49
CA ALA A 42 -2.54 3.69 -16.12
C ALA A 42 -3.54 4.57 -15.34
N GLU A 43 -4.06 5.63 -15.98
CA GLU A 43 -5.08 6.51 -15.39
C GLU A 43 -6.38 5.73 -15.07
N LEU A 44 -6.80 4.80 -15.93
CA LEU A 44 -7.95 3.92 -15.69
C LEU A 44 -7.72 2.94 -14.53
N ILE A 45 -6.54 2.35 -14.43
CA ILE A 45 -6.16 1.44 -13.34
C ILE A 45 -6.20 2.18 -12.00
N VAL A 46 -5.56 3.35 -11.95
CA VAL A 46 -5.56 4.21 -10.76
C VAL A 46 -6.98 4.64 -10.37
N ALA A 47 -7.81 5.02 -11.35
CA ALA A 47 -9.19 5.41 -11.09
C ALA A 47 -10.03 4.24 -10.52
N LYS A 48 -9.85 3.03 -11.06
CA LYS A 48 -10.53 1.84 -10.56
C LYS A 48 -10.10 1.52 -9.13
N PHE A 49 -8.79 1.45 -8.87
CA PHE A 49 -8.27 1.23 -7.53
C PHE A 49 -8.76 2.28 -6.53
N THR A 50 -8.79 3.54 -6.94
CA THR A 50 -9.33 4.63 -6.10
C THR A 50 -10.77 4.35 -5.71
N LEU A 51 -11.60 3.88 -6.65
CA LEU A 51 -13.02 3.63 -6.42
C LEU A 51 -13.27 2.40 -5.53
N ASP A 52 -12.68 1.25 -5.89
CA ASP A 52 -13.04 -0.05 -5.29
C ASP A 52 -11.95 -0.67 -4.41
N GLY A 53 -10.73 -0.14 -4.43
CA GLY A 53 -9.59 -0.65 -3.66
C GLY A 53 -8.96 -1.91 -4.24
N THR A 54 -9.35 -2.33 -5.44
CA THR A 54 -8.87 -3.56 -6.06
C THR A 54 -7.80 -3.28 -7.11
N LEU A 55 -6.73 -4.08 -7.08
CA LEU A 55 -5.72 -4.16 -8.13
C LEU A 55 -5.67 -5.60 -8.64
N ASP A 56 -5.48 -5.75 -9.94
CA ASP A 56 -5.29 -7.04 -10.59
C ASP A 56 -3.87 -7.09 -11.12
N ALA A 57 -3.09 -8.09 -10.70
CA ALA A 57 -1.69 -8.22 -11.06
C ALA A 57 -1.47 -8.27 -12.58
N ASN A 58 -2.36 -8.95 -13.32
CA ASN A 58 -2.29 -9.04 -14.78
C ASN A 58 -2.56 -7.68 -15.45
N VAL A 59 -3.45 -6.88 -14.86
CA VAL A 59 -3.76 -5.54 -15.36
C VAL A 59 -2.61 -4.57 -15.10
N VAL A 60 -1.91 -4.72 -13.97
CA VAL A 60 -0.72 -3.93 -13.60
C VAL A 60 0.53 -4.42 -14.35
N GLY A 61 0.52 -5.64 -14.89
CA GLY A 61 1.64 -6.21 -15.65
C GLY A 61 2.73 -6.82 -14.75
N VAL A 62 2.37 -7.25 -13.54
CA VAL A 62 3.28 -7.89 -12.57
C VAL A 62 2.71 -9.22 -12.11
N ASP A 63 3.50 -10.05 -11.44
CA ASP A 63 2.99 -11.24 -10.76
C ASP A 63 2.30 -10.87 -9.42
N GLN A 64 1.52 -11.81 -8.86
CA GLN A 64 0.75 -11.55 -7.64
C GLN A 64 1.63 -11.26 -6.43
N GLN A 65 2.78 -11.91 -6.30
CA GLN A 65 3.69 -11.69 -5.16
C GLN A 65 4.29 -10.29 -5.22
N THR A 66 4.70 -9.83 -6.41
CA THR A 66 5.16 -8.46 -6.63
C THR A 66 4.06 -7.44 -6.29
N LEU A 67 2.81 -7.71 -6.67
CA LEU A 67 1.68 -6.86 -6.31
C LEU A 67 1.47 -6.81 -4.79
N ASP A 68 1.47 -7.96 -4.12
CA ASP A 68 1.28 -8.06 -2.67
C ASP A 68 2.42 -7.35 -1.91
N ALA A 69 3.67 -7.52 -2.35
CA ALA A 69 4.83 -6.80 -1.81
C ALA A 69 4.70 -5.29 -2.00
N THR A 70 4.19 -4.85 -3.16
CA THR A 70 3.95 -3.43 -3.43
C THR A 70 2.90 -2.84 -2.50
N VAL A 71 1.78 -3.56 -2.28
CA VAL A 71 0.75 -3.16 -1.31
C VAL A 71 1.35 -3.08 0.09
N LYS A 72 2.11 -4.11 0.51
CA LYS A 72 2.78 -4.13 1.81
C LYS A 72 3.77 -2.97 1.99
N ALA A 73 4.51 -2.59 0.95
CA ALA A 73 5.42 -1.44 0.99
C ALA A 73 4.64 -0.14 1.29
N PHE A 74 3.50 0.07 0.62
CA PHE A 74 2.65 1.23 0.88
C PHE A 74 2.06 1.23 2.30
N GLU A 75 1.63 0.07 2.79
CA GLU A 75 1.14 -0.09 4.18
C GLU A 75 2.24 0.21 5.21
N ASN A 76 3.44 -0.33 5.00
CA ASN A 76 4.62 -0.10 5.84
C ASN A 76 4.96 1.39 5.87
N ARG A 77 4.98 2.04 4.71
CA ARG A 77 5.26 3.47 4.58
C ARG A 77 4.20 4.34 5.24
N MET A 78 2.93 4.05 4.99
CA MET A 78 1.82 4.75 5.63
C MET A 78 1.92 4.62 7.15
N THR A 79 2.18 3.41 7.64
CA THR A 79 2.34 3.15 9.07
C THR A 79 3.52 3.91 9.65
N SER A 80 4.70 3.82 9.06
CA SER A 80 5.93 4.41 9.61
C SER A 80 5.95 5.95 9.53
N GLU A 81 5.53 6.52 8.40
CA GLU A 81 5.62 7.97 8.16
C GLU A 81 4.39 8.73 8.68
N CYS A 82 3.20 8.12 8.69
CA CYS A 82 1.94 8.84 8.96
C CYS A 82 1.29 8.46 10.27
N LEU A 83 1.25 7.16 10.61
CA LEU A 83 0.41 6.64 11.71
C LEU A 83 1.18 6.47 13.02
N ALA A 84 2.34 5.82 12.98
CA ALA A 84 3.20 5.59 14.13
C ALA A 84 3.63 6.88 14.87
N PRO A 85 3.92 8.01 14.18
CA PRO A 85 4.23 9.28 14.87
C PRO A 85 3.11 9.81 15.75
N VAL A 86 1.86 9.43 15.46
CA VAL A 86 0.68 9.74 16.28
C VAL A 86 0.19 8.52 17.07
N GLY A 87 0.98 7.45 17.13
CA GLY A 87 0.71 6.21 17.88
C GLY A 87 -0.43 5.35 17.34
N LEU A 88 -0.89 5.58 16.10
CA LEU A 88 -1.96 4.79 15.49
C LEU A 88 -1.36 3.61 14.73
N THR A 89 -2.08 2.49 14.72
CA THR A 89 -1.86 1.40 13.76
C THR A 89 -2.67 1.62 12.49
N LEU A 90 -2.37 0.87 11.42
CA LEU A 90 -3.20 0.89 10.21
C LEU A 90 -4.65 0.47 10.50
N SER A 91 -4.85 -0.52 11.36
CA SER A 91 -6.18 -0.93 11.82
C SER A 91 -6.91 0.19 12.55
N ASP A 92 -6.27 0.85 13.53
CA ASP A 92 -6.91 1.98 14.25
C ASP A 92 -7.33 3.10 13.28
N TYR A 93 -6.48 3.39 12.30
CA TYR A 93 -6.74 4.41 11.30
C TYR A 93 -7.93 4.05 10.42
N LEU A 94 -7.96 2.83 9.88
CA LEU A 94 -9.04 2.37 8.99
C LEU A 94 -10.37 2.23 9.74
N ASP A 95 -10.36 1.79 11.00
CA ASP A 95 -11.57 1.69 11.83
C ASP A 95 -12.21 3.05 12.11
N CYS A 96 -11.42 4.12 12.07
CA CYS A 96 -11.91 5.50 12.21
C CYS A 96 -12.33 6.15 10.89
N CYS A 97 -12.11 5.48 9.74
CA CYS A 97 -12.46 6.01 8.43
C CYS A 97 -13.79 5.41 7.95
N ASP A 98 -14.72 6.26 7.50
CA ASP A 98 -15.93 5.78 6.86
C ASP A 98 -15.62 5.17 5.49
N GLU A 99 -16.42 4.19 5.06
CA GLU A 99 -16.27 3.56 3.74
C GLU A 99 -16.34 4.59 2.59
N ALA A 100 -17.11 5.66 2.79
CA ALA A 100 -17.24 6.78 1.85
C ALA A 100 -15.95 7.61 1.70
N ASP A 101 -15.05 7.58 2.70
CA ASP A 101 -13.78 8.30 2.68
C ASP A 101 -12.64 7.47 2.09
N LEU A 102 -12.79 6.14 2.01
CA LEU A 102 -11.76 5.24 1.48
C LEU A 102 -11.28 5.62 0.07
N PRO A 103 -12.15 6.06 -0.87
CA PRO A 103 -11.67 6.53 -2.16
C PRO A 103 -10.74 7.74 -2.08
N ALA A 104 -11.04 8.70 -1.19
CA ALA A 104 -10.17 9.85 -1.00
C ALA A 104 -8.81 9.41 -0.44
N ILE A 105 -8.80 8.49 0.54
CA ILE A 105 -7.57 7.96 1.15
C ILE A 105 -6.72 7.20 0.12
N ARG A 106 -7.32 6.29 -0.66
CA ARG A 106 -6.63 5.55 -1.73
C ARG A 106 -6.03 6.50 -2.77
N SER A 107 -6.75 7.57 -3.13
CA SER A 107 -6.20 8.60 -4.02
C SER A 107 -4.97 9.30 -3.44
N LEU A 108 -4.89 9.51 -2.13
CA LEU A 108 -3.71 10.10 -1.50
C LEU A 108 -2.52 9.14 -1.54
N VAL A 109 -2.76 7.84 -1.26
CA VAL A 109 -1.74 6.79 -1.32
C VAL A 109 -1.13 6.70 -2.72
N VAL A 110 -1.95 6.61 -3.78
CA VAL A 110 -1.45 6.53 -5.16
C VAL A 110 -0.66 7.78 -5.57
N ARG A 111 -1.07 8.96 -5.08
CA ARG A 111 -0.35 10.22 -5.35
C ARG A 111 0.91 10.38 -4.51
N GLY A 112 1.14 9.53 -3.51
CA GLY A 112 2.22 9.68 -2.54
C GLY A 112 2.07 10.92 -1.65
N ASP A 113 0.83 11.38 -1.41
CA ASP A 113 0.57 12.54 -0.54
C ASP A 113 0.54 12.11 0.94
N TRP A 114 1.69 11.64 1.42
CA TRP A 114 1.88 11.17 2.80
C TRP A 114 1.61 12.26 3.82
N LYS A 115 1.87 13.52 3.46
CA LYS A 115 1.60 14.67 4.32
C LYS A 115 0.10 14.79 4.62
N ALA A 116 -0.76 14.70 3.60
CA ALA A 116 -2.21 14.77 3.80
C ALA A 116 -2.72 13.59 4.65
N ILE A 117 -2.15 12.40 4.47
CA ILE A 117 -2.47 11.23 5.30
C ILE A 117 -2.05 11.45 6.76
N ALA A 118 -0.85 11.96 7.00
CA ALA A 118 -0.36 12.27 8.35
C ALA A 118 -1.21 13.35 9.04
N GLU A 119 -1.62 14.40 8.32
CA GLU A 119 -2.54 15.43 8.83
C GLU A 119 -3.94 14.85 9.16
N HIS A 120 -4.42 13.88 8.38
CA HIS A 120 -5.66 13.17 8.68
C HIS A 120 -5.52 12.30 9.94
N ALA A 121 -4.44 11.53 10.05
CA ALA A 121 -4.14 10.70 11.22
C ALA A 121 -4.01 11.53 12.51
N GLN A 122 -3.40 12.71 12.44
CA GLN A 122 -3.34 13.65 13.57
C GLN A 122 -4.73 14.11 14.03
N ARG A 123 -5.64 14.38 13.09
CA ARG A 123 -7.02 14.76 13.40
C ARG A 123 -7.78 13.63 14.09
N ILE A 124 -7.64 12.40 13.58
CA ILE A 124 -8.21 11.19 14.20
C ILE A 124 -7.69 11.04 15.63
N ARG A 125 -6.37 11.07 15.84
CA ARG A 125 -5.79 10.97 17.19
C ARG A 125 -6.33 12.05 18.14
N THR A 126 -6.43 13.29 17.66
CA THR A 126 -6.94 14.41 18.46
C THR A 126 -8.40 14.16 18.86
N ALA A 127 -9.24 13.69 17.93
CA ALA A 127 -10.62 13.36 18.22
C ALA A 127 -10.75 12.21 19.25
N LEU A 128 -9.93 11.16 19.12
CA LEU A 128 -9.91 10.03 20.06
C LEU A 128 -9.54 10.45 21.48
N ASN A 129 -8.55 11.34 21.63
CA ASN A 129 -8.16 11.85 22.94
C ASN A 129 -9.33 12.64 23.56
N ASN A 130 -9.98 13.52 22.79
CA ASN A 130 -11.09 14.33 23.29
C ASN A 130 -12.33 13.49 23.67
N GLN A 131 -12.54 12.33 23.05
CA GLN A 131 -13.64 11.41 23.38
C GLN A 131 -13.37 10.56 24.64
N GLY A 132 -12.10 10.40 25.04
CA GLY A 132 -11.71 9.65 26.23
C GLY A 132 -11.68 10.47 27.52
N ASP A 133 -11.80 11.80 27.42
CA ASP A 133 -11.76 12.76 28.54
C ASP A 133 -13.16 13.17 29.06
N GLU A 134 -14.25 12.53 28.59
CA GLU A 134 -15.65 12.76 29.04
C GLU A 134 -16.20 11.68 29.99
#